data_AF-A0A9D2C7J6-F1
#
_entry.id   AF-A0A9D2C7J6-F1
#
_cell.length_a   1.000
_cell.length_b   1.000
_cell.length_c   1.000
_cell.angle_alpha   90.00
_cell.angle_beta   90.00
_cell.angle_gamma   90.00
#
_symmetry.space_group_name_H-M   'P 1'
#
loop_
_entity.id
_entity.type
_entity.pdbx_description
1 polymer ?
#
loop_
_entity_poly.entity_id
_entity_poly.type
_entity_poly.pdbx_seq_one_letter_code
_entity_poly.pdbx_strand_id
1 'polypeptide(L)' 'MINDDILAGESKNIEFKAERPKDSFKYMKTVVAFSNGDGGKIIFGVDDKTRKIVGIPK' A
#
# COMPACT_ATOMS: atom_id res chain seq x y z
N MET A 1 13.77 5.36 5.02
CA MET A 1 12.38 5.29 5.50
C MET A 1 11.47 4.57 4.50
N ILE A 2 11.09 5.11 3.33
CA ILE A 2 10.26 4.37 2.34
C ILE A 2 11.03 3.20 1.69
N ASN A 3 12.32 3.40 1.38
CA ASN A 3 13.15 2.34 0.80
C ASN A 3 13.33 1.16 1.76
N ASP A 4 13.42 1.40 3.07
CA ASP A 4 13.52 0.35 4.09
C ASP A 4 12.21 -0.44 4.20
N ASP A 5 11.06 0.23 4.12
CA ASP A 5 9.74 -0.42 4.11
C ASP A 5 9.55 -1.29 2.85
N ILE A 6 10.00 -0.82 1.67
CA ILE A 6 9.98 -1.61 0.43
C ILE A 6 10.93 -2.81 0.51
N LEU A 7 12.10 -2.65 1.14
CA LEU A 7 13.06 -3.74 1.38
C LEU A 7 12.52 -4.78 2.36
N ALA A 8 11.83 -4.34 3.42
CA ALA A 8 11.17 -5.20 4.41
C ALA A 8 10.01 -6.02 3.81
N GLY A 9 9.38 -5.52 2.73
CA GLY A 9 8.30 -6.21 2.03
C GLY A 9 6.93 -5.99 2.68
N GLU A 10 5.86 -6.52 2.04
CA GLU A 10 4.51 -6.44 2.62
C GLU A 10 4.50 -7.07 4.01
N SER A 11 3.90 -6.34 4.93
CA SER A 11 3.72 -6.77 6.33
C SER A 11 2.26 -6.59 6.69
N LYS A 12 1.84 -7.20 7.81
CA LYS A 12 0.42 -7.14 8.25
C LYS A 12 -0.13 -5.69 8.38
N ASN A 13 0.76 -4.70 8.47
CA ASN A 13 0.44 -3.28 8.60
C ASN A 13 0.89 -2.42 7.39
N ILE A 14 1.45 -3.01 6.33
CA ILE A 14 1.94 -2.29 5.14
C ILE A 14 1.43 -3.00 3.89
N GLU A 15 0.56 -2.34 3.14
CA GLU A 15 -0.01 -2.84 1.88
C GLU A 15 0.53 -2.01 0.71
N PHE A 16 1.09 -2.67 -0.31
CA PHE A 16 1.60 -2.02 -1.52
C PHE A 16 0.60 -2.13 -2.67
N LYS A 17 0.35 -1.02 -3.36
CA LYS A 17 -0.44 -1.01 -4.60
C LYS A 17 0.28 -0.29 -5.72
N ALA A 18 0.36 -0.94 -6.87
CA ALA A 18 0.97 -0.36 -8.07
C ALA A 18 0.22 0.90 -8.51
N GLU A 19 -1.11 0.86 -8.48
CA GLU A 19 -1.97 1.94 -8.96
C GLU A 19 -2.99 2.31 -7.90
N ARG A 20 -3.46 3.56 -7.91
CA ARG A 20 -4.63 3.93 -7.12
C ARG A 20 -5.84 3.24 -7.77
N PRO A 21 -6.49 2.27 -7.11
CA PRO A 21 -7.63 1.60 -7.71
C PRO A 21 -8.69 2.66 -8.03
N LYS A 22 -9.24 2.61 -9.25
CA LYS A 22 -10.34 3.49 -9.69
C LYS A 22 -11.55 3.41 -8.75
N ASP A 23 -11.68 2.26 -8.09
CA ASP A 23 -12.73 1.96 -7.14
C ASP A 23 -12.25 2.27 -5.71
N SER A 24 -12.64 3.45 -5.21
CA SER A 24 -12.21 3.96 -3.91
C SER A 24 -12.71 3.11 -2.75
N PHE A 25 -13.78 2.34 -2.97
CA PHE A 25 -14.35 1.43 -1.97
C PHE A 25 -13.38 0.30 -1.59
N LYS A 26 -12.54 -0.16 -2.53
CA LYS A 26 -11.59 -1.26 -2.28
C LYS A 26 -10.53 -0.90 -1.24
N TYR A 27 -9.88 0.25 -1.37
CA TYR A 27 -8.86 0.66 -0.39
C TYR A 27 -9.49 1.21 0.88
N MET A 28 -10.71 1.76 0.82
CA MET A 28 -11.42 2.22 2.02
C MET A 28 -11.66 1.07 3.00
N LYS A 29 -11.97 -0.15 2.51
CA LYS A 29 -12.08 -1.34 3.36
C LYS A 29 -10.77 -1.63 4.10
N THR A 30 -9.63 -1.54 3.42
CA THR A 30 -8.31 -1.70 4.04
C THR A 30 -8.06 -0.60 5.08
N VAL A 31 -8.41 0.65 4.78
CA VAL A 31 -8.28 1.77 5.73
C VAL A 31 -9.10 1.50 7.00
N VAL A 32 -10.36 1.07 6.85
CA VAL A 32 -11.22 0.71 7.99
C VAL A 32 -10.64 -0.47 8.77
N ALA A 33 -10.12 -1.49 8.09
CA ALA A 33 -9.48 -2.64 8.74
C ALA A 33 -8.22 -2.23 9.52
N PHE A 34 -7.39 -1.33 8.98
CA PHE A 34 -6.23 -0.79 9.69
C PHE A 34 -6.64 0.06 10.88
N SER A 35 -7.66 0.92 10.76
CA SER A 35 -8.18 1.71 11.87
C SER A 35 -8.74 0.85 13.02
N ASN A 36 -9.29 -0.32 12.70
CA ASN A 36 -9.83 -1.25 13.69
C ASN A 36 -8.77 -2.21 14.29
N GLY A 37 -7.58 -2.27 13.70
CA GLY A 37 -6.46 -3.12 14.15
C GLY A 37 -5.36 -2.31 14.84
N ASP A 38 -4.10 -2.69 14.59
CA ASP A 38 -2.90 -1.99 15.11
C ASP A 38 -2.53 -0.72 14.30
N GLY A 39 -3.42 -0.24 13.41
CA GLY A 39 -3.08 0.76 12.40
C GLY A 39 -2.32 0.17 11.21
N GLY A 40 -2.06 0.98 10.19
CA GLY A 40 -1.33 0.54 9.01
C GLY A 40 -1.09 1.65 7.99
N LYS A 41 -0.31 1.33 6.97
CA LYS A 41 0.05 2.23 5.87
C LYS A 41 -0.29 1.55 4.55
N ILE A 42 -0.92 2.32 3.66
CA ILE A 42 -1.12 1.91 2.28
C ILE A 42 -0.20 2.76 1.43
N ILE A 43 0.73 2.12 0.71
CA ILE A 43 1.68 2.79 -0.16
C ILE A 43 1.27 2.54 -1.60
N PHE A 44 0.90 3.61 -2.29
CA PHE A 44 0.53 3.57 -3.70
C PHE A 44 1.71 3.95 -4.59
N GLY A 45 1.77 3.37 -5.79
CA GLY A 45 2.86 3.58 -6.75
C GLY A 45 4.00 2.58 -6.59
N VAL A 46 3.79 1.46 -5.91
CA VAL A 46 4.78 0.37 -5.76
C VAL A 46 4.15 -0.94 -6.22
N ASP A 47 4.79 -1.60 -7.17
CA ASP A 47 4.37 -2.92 -7.64
C ASP A 47 4.71 -3.98 -6.60
N ASP A 48 3.70 -4.69 -6.08
CA ASP A 48 3.86 -5.68 -5.01
C ASP A 48 4.79 -6.86 -5.41
N LYS A 49 4.68 -7.33 -6.66
CA LYS A 49 5.44 -8.49 -7.14
C LYS A 49 6.92 -8.19 -7.35
N THR A 50 7.21 -7.02 -7.89
CA THR A 50 8.57 -6.61 -8.27
C THR A 50 9.22 -5.68 -7.25
N ARG A 51 8.43 -5.17 -6.30
CA ARG A 51 8.79 -4.12 -5.34
C ARG A 51 9.36 -2.86 -6.00
N LYS A 52 9.04 -2.67 -7.29
CA LYS A 52 9.50 -1.50 -8.05
C LYS A 52 8.55 -0.34 -7.85
N ILE A 53 9.13 0.84 -7.69
CA ILE A 53 8.37 2.09 -7.67
C ILE A 53 7.93 2.38 -9.10
N VAL A 54 6.64 2.19 -9.37
CA VAL A 54 6.00 2.48 -10.66
C VAL A 54 5.49 3.93 -10.73
N GLY A 55 5.33 4.57 -9.57
CA GLY A 55 4.73 5.90 -9.47
C GLY A 55 3.22 5.88 -9.71
N ILE A 56 2.56 7.03 -9.51
CA ILE A 56 1.12 7.18 -9.78
C ILE A 56 0.98 8.26 -10.85
N PRO A 57 0.33 7.98 -12.00
CA PRO A 57 0.03 9.02 -12.98
C PRO A 57 -0.86 10.11 -12.33
N LYS A 58 -0.62 11.36 -12.74
CA LYS A 58 -1.20 12.58 -12.13
C LYS A 58 -2.71 12.66 -12.26
#